data_AF-A0A924DP25-F1
#
_entry.id   AF-A0A924DP25-F1
#
_cell.length_a   1.000
_cell.length_b   1.000
_cell.length_c   1.000
_cell.angle_alpha   90.00
_cell.angle_beta   90.00
_cell.angle_gamma   90.00
#
_symmetry.space_group_name_H-M   'P 1'
#
loop_
_entity.id
_entity.type
_entity.pdbx_description
1 polymer ?
#
loop_
_entity_poly.entity_id
_entity_poly.type
_entity_poly.pdbx_seq_one_letter_code
_entity_poly.pdbx_strand_id
1 'polypeptide(L)'
;MSSILITFEVSDKLMELKDQLTKWGYLDRWFFENKTYLLPKSTMWKTDTTVEKSISEIMKVAKDLNIEIESAIAVPSSPWAGISTYVL
;
A
#
# COMPACT_ATOMS: atom_id res chain seq x y z
N MET A 1 14.45 -2.35 -9.96
CA MET A 1 13.59 -2.44 -8.76
C MET A 1 12.17 -2.73 -9.22
N SER A 2 11.34 -3.38 -8.41
CA SER A 2 10.01 -3.84 -8.81
C SER A 2 8.90 -2.97 -8.20
N SER A 3 7.69 -3.10 -8.73
CA SER A 3 6.49 -2.57 -8.10
C SER A 3 6.01 -3.55 -7.05
N ILE A 4 5.83 -3.08 -5.82
CA ILE A 4 5.43 -3.90 -4.68
C ILE A 4 4.06 -3.45 -4.20
N LEU A 5 3.17 -4.42 -3.98
CA LEU A 5 1.91 -4.26 -3.29
C LEU A 5 2.13 -4.63 -1.83
N ILE A 6 1.62 -3.82 -0.91
CA ILE A 6 1.58 -4.12 0.52
C ILE A 6 0.15 -4.05 1.02
N THR A 7 -0.27 -5.06 1.77
CA THR A 7 -1.55 -5.08 2.47
C THR A 7 -1.31 -5.28 3.96
N PHE A 8 -2.07 -4.58 4.80
CA PHE A 8 -1.81 -4.54 6.23
C PHE A 8 -3.07 -4.24 7.05
N GLU A 9 -3.12 -4.81 8.25
CA GLU A 9 -4.09 -4.49 9.30
C GLU A 9 -3.34 -3.77 10.43
N VAL A 10 -3.97 -2.76 11.03
CA VAL A 10 -3.38 -1.96 12.11
C VAL A 10 -4.42 -1.72 13.20
N SER A 11 -3.97 -1.62 14.44
CA SER A 11 -4.82 -1.43 15.62
C SER A 11 -5.73 -0.21 15.52
N ASP A 12 -5.18 0.89 15.01
CA ASP A 12 -5.82 2.19 14.91
C ASP A 12 -5.11 3.06 13.85
N LYS A 13 -5.66 4.26 13.60
CA LYS A 13 -5.04 5.32 12.77
C LYS A 13 -4.59 4.88 11.37
N LEU A 14 -5.41 4.03 10.73
CA LEU A 14 -5.17 3.57 9.35
C LEU A 14 -4.96 4.75 8.39
N MET A 15 -5.73 5.83 8.54
CA MET A 15 -5.66 7.00 7.67
C MET A 15 -4.32 7.74 7.83
N GLU A 16 -3.89 7.97 9.07
CA GLU A 16 -2.63 8.64 9.37
C GLU A 16 -1.43 7.81 8.91
N LEU A 17 -1.46 6.48 9.07
CA LEU A 17 -0.41 5.61 8.53
C LEU A 17 -0.35 5.70 7.00
N LYS A 18 -1.50 5.66 6.31
CA LYS A 18 -1.56 5.84 4.84
C LYS A 18 -1.03 7.21 4.41
N ASP A 19 -1.36 8.27 5.14
CA ASP A 19 -0.88 9.62 4.84
C ASP A 19 0.65 9.72 4.96
N GLN A 20 1.25 9.06 5.96
CA GLN A 20 2.70 9.00 6.09
C GLN A 20 3.33 8.14 4.98
N LEU A 21 2.78 6.97 4.68
CA LEU A 21 3.25 6.14 3.57
C LEU A 21 3.14 6.86 2.22
N THR A 22 2.10 7.68 2.02
CA THR A 22 1.94 8.49 0.81
C THR A 22 3.11 9.45 0.61
N LYS A 23 3.61 10.06 1.70
CA LYS A 23 4.83 10.90 1.65
C LYS A 23 6.09 10.12 1.26
N TRP A 24 6.06 8.80 1.42
CA TRP A 24 7.15 7.88 1.06
C TRP A 24 6.96 7.27 -0.34
N GLY A 25 5.99 7.77 -1.11
CA GLY A 25 5.72 7.35 -2.48
C GLY A 25 4.79 6.14 -2.61
N TYR A 26 4.13 5.72 -1.53
CA TYR A 26 3.07 4.73 -1.64
C TYR A 26 1.79 5.36 -2.17
N LEU A 27 1.04 4.60 -2.95
CA LEU A 27 -0.23 5.02 -3.56
C LEU A 27 -1.30 3.99 -3.24
N ASP A 28 -2.55 4.43 -3.15
CA ASP A 28 -3.72 3.58 -2.89
C ASP A 28 -4.58 3.34 -4.14
N ARG A 29 -3.99 3.59 -5.31
CA ARG A 29 -4.64 3.44 -6.61
C ARG A 29 -3.62 3.16 -7.70
N TRP A 30 -4.00 2.36 -8.69
CA TRP A 30 -3.27 2.23 -9.95
C TRP A 30 -3.88 3.11 -11.03
N PHE A 31 -3.03 3.70 -11.85
CA PHE A 31 -3.43 4.29 -13.11
C PHE A 31 -2.87 3.41 -14.24
N PHE A 32 -3.75 2.73 -14.96
CA PHE A 32 -3.38 1.80 -16.03
C PHE A 32 -4.38 1.93 -17.17
N GLU A 33 -3.89 2.07 -18.41
CA GLU A 33 -4.73 2.22 -19.61
C GLU A 33 -5.86 3.27 -19.48
N ASN A 34 -5.53 4.46 -18.97
CA ASN A 34 -6.48 5.55 -18.69
C ASN A 34 -7.60 5.22 -17.71
N LYS A 35 -7.45 4.14 -16.93
CA LYS A 35 -8.39 3.73 -15.89
C LYS A 35 -7.73 3.82 -14.52
N THR A 36 -8.52 4.23 -13.54
CA THR A 36 -8.12 4.22 -12.13
C THR A 36 -8.67 2.97 -11.47
N TYR A 37 -7.78 2.20 -10.85
CA TYR A 37 -8.12 1.04 -10.03
C TYR A 37 -7.84 1.40 -8.58
N LEU A 38 -8.89 1.58 -7.78
CA LEU A 38 -8.74 1.84 -6.35
C LEU A 38 -8.33 0.54 -5.65
N LEU A 39 -7.34 0.62 -4.76
CA LEU A 39 -6.96 -0.49 -3.92
C LEU A 39 -7.89 -0.59 -2.70
N PRO A 40 -8.01 -1.77 -2.08
CA PRO A 40 -8.66 -1.90 -0.79
C PRO A 40 -8.08 -0.92 0.25
N LYS A 41 -8.89 -0.55 1.25
CA LYS A 41 -8.50 0.46 2.25
C LYS A 41 -7.17 0.16 2.95
N SER A 42 -6.89 -1.12 3.20
CA SER A 42 -5.70 -1.66 3.86
C SER A 42 -4.56 -2.00 2.89
N THR A 43 -4.65 -1.57 1.62
CA THR A 43 -3.66 -1.95 0.59
C THR A 43 -3.09 -0.70 -0.08
N MET A 44 -1.77 -0.68 -0.25
CA MET A 44 -1.06 0.34 -0.99
C MET A 44 0.00 -0.31 -1.89
N TRP A 45 0.56 0.46 -2.82
CA TRP A 45 1.65 0.00 -3.67
C TRP A 45 2.71 1.08 -3.86
N LYS A 46 3.92 0.68 -4.25
CA LYS A 46 5.03 1.60 -4.52
C LYS A 46 5.90 1.04 -5.64
N THR A 47 6.34 1.92 -6.54
CA THR A 47 7.38 1.60 -7.55
C THR A 47 8.76 1.69 -6.93
N ASP A 48 9.74 1.08 -7.59
CA ASP A 48 11.15 1.22 -7.23
C ASP A 48 11.47 0.82 -5.78
N THR A 49 10.89 -0.29 -5.32
CA THR A 49 11.14 -0.83 -3.98
C THR A 49 11.31 -2.37 -4.01
N THR A 50 11.52 -2.98 -2.84
CA THR A 50 11.54 -4.44 -2.64
C THR A 50 10.53 -4.84 -1.57
N VAL A 51 10.24 -6.14 -1.46
CA VAL A 51 9.33 -6.69 -0.45
C VAL A 51 9.83 -6.34 0.95
N GLU A 52 11.11 -6.60 1.23
CA GLU A 52 11.75 -6.39 2.53
C GLU A 52 11.80 -4.90 2.88
N LYS A 53 12.15 -4.06 1.90
CA LYS A 53 12.14 -2.61 2.09
C LYS A 53 10.73 -2.14 2.44
N SER A 54 9.71 -2.63 1.74
CA SER A 54 8.32 -2.22 2.02
C SER A 54 7.85 -2.60 3.41
N ILE A 55 8.20 -3.79 3.89
CA ILE A 55 7.94 -4.21 5.28
C ILE A 55 8.68 -3.30 6.29
N SER A 56 9.96 -3.00 6.04
CA SER A 56 10.72 -2.13 6.96
C SER A 56 10.17 -0.69 7.00
N GLU A 57 9.68 -0.17 5.88
CA GLU A 57 9.12 1.17 5.78
C GLU A 57 7.80 1.28 6.55
N ILE A 58 6.88 0.32 6.41
CA ILE A 58 5.63 0.33 7.19
C ILE A 58 5.89 0.15 8.69
N MET A 59 6.81 -0.73 9.08
CA MET A 59 7.18 -0.90 10.49
C MET A 59 7.74 0.39 11.08
N LYS A 60 8.53 1.13 10.32
CA LYS A 60 9.07 2.42 10.76
C LYS A 60 7.96 3.45 10.92
N VAL A 61 7.06 3.59 9.94
CA VAL A 61 5.92 4.51 10.03
C VAL A 61 5.01 4.16 11.21
N ALA A 62 4.71 2.88 11.41
CA ALA A 62 3.89 2.42 12.52
C ALA A 62 4.55 2.75 13.88
N LYS A 63 5.85 2.54 14.00
CA LYS A 63 6.63 2.91 15.18
C LYS A 63 6.59 4.42 15.46
N ASP A 64 6.76 5.24 14.42
CA ASP A 64 6.76 6.70 14.55
C ASP A 64 5.37 7.23 14.97
N LEU A 65 4.30 6.54 14.60
CA LEU A 65 2.91 6.86 14.97
C LEU A 65 2.46 6.21 16.29
N ASN A 66 3.30 5.36 16.88
CA ASN A 66 2.98 4.52 18.04
C ASN A 66 1.68 3.72 17.83
N ILE A 67 1.65 2.93 16.75
CA ILE A 67 0.54 2.00 16.41
C ILE A 67 1.06 0.58 16.22
N GLU A 68 0.19 -0.40 16.43
CA GLU A 68 0.50 -1.82 16.22
C GLU A 68 0.11 -2.25 14.80
N ILE A 69 1.00 -3.01 14.15
CA ILE A 69 0.69 -3.71 12.90
C ILE A 69 0.21 -5.11 13.30
N GLU A 70 -1.08 -5.38 13.12
CA GLU A 70 -1.68 -6.68 13.45
C GLU A 70 -1.27 -7.74 12.41
N SER A 71 -1.20 -7.36 11.14
CA SER A 71 -0.68 -8.20 10.07
C SER A 71 -0.18 -7.35 8.90
N ALA A 72 0.83 -7.82 8.17
CA ALA A 72 1.28 -7.20 6.93
C ALA A 72 1.88 -8.23 5.97
N ILE A 73 1.58 -8.07 4.68
CA ILE A 73 2.13 -8.88 3.59
C ILE A 73 2.56 -7.94 2.47
N ALA A 74 3.78 -8.12 1.95
CA ALA A 74 4.28 -7.43 0.77
C ALA A 74 4.63 -8.44 -0.32
N VAL A 75 4.23 -8.14 -1.57
CA VAL A 75 4.43 -9.00 -2.74
C VAL A 75 4.73 -8.18 -3.99
N PRO A 76 5.40 -8.74 -5.00
CA PRO A 76 5.43 -8.13 -6.33
C PRO A 76 4.00 -7.87 -6.84
N SER A 77 3.76 -6.69 -7.40
CA SER A 77 2.42 -6.26 -7.83
C SER A 77 2.03 -6.79 -9.22
N SER A 78 2.74 -7.76 -9.78
CA SER A 78 2.58 -8.25 -11.15
C SER A 78 2.76 -9.77 -11.22
N PRO A 79 1.93 -10.50 -12.00
CA PRO A 79 0.76 -10.01 -12.74
C PRO A 79 -0.41 -9.66 -11.80
N TRP A 80 -1.34 -8.82 -12.25
CA TRP A 80 -2.52 -8.42 -11.47
C TRP A 80 -3.76 -8.27 -12.36
N ALA A 81 -4.94 -8.32 -11.74
CA ALA A 81 -6.23 -8.00 -12.35
C ALA A 81 -7.06 -7.19 -11.35
N GLY A 82 -7.94 -6.32 -11.84
CA GLY A 82 -8.74 -5.45 -10.98
C GLY A 82 -10.00 -4.93 -11.66
N ILE A 83 -10.88 -4.35 -10.85
CA ILE A 83 -12.09 -3.67 -11.30
C ILE A 83 -11.82 -2.18 -11.20
N SER A 84 -11.69 -1.50 -12.33
CA SER A 84 -11.70 -0.03 -12.37
C SER A 84 -13.14 0.44 -12.16
N THR A 85 -13.36 1.57 -11.48
CA THR A 85 -14.69 2.10 -11.16
C THR A 85 -15.71 1.86 -12.29
N TYR A 86 -16.58 0.86 -12.11
CA TYR A 86 -17.75 0.64 -12.95
C TYR A 86 -18.86 1.49 -12.35
N VAL A 87 -19.42 2.39 -13.15
CA VAL A 87 -20.76 2.92 -12.87
C VAL A 87 -21.70 1.79 -13.28
N LEU A 88 -22.33 1.14 -12.29
CA LEU A 88 -23.47 0.24 -12.52
C LEU A 88 -24.71 1.07 -12.90
#